data_AF-A0A2N2ICC0-F1
#
_entry.id   AF-A0A2N2ICC0-F1
#
_cell.length_a   1.000
_cell.length_b   1.000
_cell.length_c   1.000
_cell.angle_alpha   90.00
_cell.angle_beta   90.00
_cell.angle_gamma   90.00
#
_symmetry.space_group_name_H-M   'P 1'
#
loop_
_entity.id
_entity.type
_entity.pdbx_description
1 polymer ?
#
loop_
_entity_poly.entity_id
_entity_poly.type
_entity_poly.pdbx_seq_one_letter_code
_entity_poly.pdbx_strand_id
1 'polypeptide(L)'
;MRSRDSLAFVVAAALSFATLVGVGCSERPVQPCVCEQSPAVDAPLMAFLSKARAAHHQADLREQAGDRKGAVEALEKVVDSTVALGERAEVREVQSDTLARLSDLRGQQGD
;
A
#
# COMPACT_ATOMS: atom_id res chain seq x y z
N MET A 1 -4.37 -66.12 35.04
CA MET A 1 -4.18 -65.62 33.65
C MET A 1 -4.29 -64.10 33.64
N ARG A 2 -3.31 -63.39 34.20
CA ARG A 2 -3.37 -61.93 34.45
C ARG A 2 -1.94 -61.36 34.47
N SER A 3 -1.26 -61.29 33.33
CA SER A 3 0.10 -60.71 33.27
C SER A 3 0.66 -60.38 31.87
N ARG A 4 -0.11 -60.47 30.76
CA ARG A 4 0.44 -60.27 29.40
C ARG A 4 0.03 -58.95 28.75
N ASP A 5 -1.02 -58.30 29.23
CA ASP A 5 -1.60 -57.12 28.56
C ASP A 5 -0.95 -55.80 29.00
N SER A 6 -0.32 -55.76 30.17
CA SER A 6 0.26 -54.54 30.76
C SER A 6 1.61 -54.13 30.16
N LEU A 7 2.35 -55.07 29.55
CA LEU A 7 3.69 -54.81 29.00
C LEU A 7 3.64 -54.21 27.59
N ALA A 8 2.59 -54.49 26.82
CA ALA A 8 2.45 -53.98 25.45
C ALA A 8 2.18 -52.47 25.41
N PHE A 9 1.46 -51.93 26.41
CA PHE A 9 1.14 -50.50 26.47
C PHE A 9 2.33 -49.61 26.80
N VAL A 10 3.27 -50.08 27.63
CA VAL A 10 4.44 -49.27 28.04
C VAL A 10 5.47 -49.13 26.92
N VAL A 11 5.65 -50.17 26.09
CA VAL A 11 6.62 -50.14 24.98
C VAL A 11 6.14 -49.22 23.85
N ALA A 12 4.84 -49.18 23.56
CA ALA A 12 4.28 -48.34 22.50
C ALA A 12 4.40 -46.82 22.81
N ALA A 13 4.27 -46.42 24.08
CA ALA A 13 4.39 -45.03 24.49
C ALA A 13 5.85 -44.52 24.48
N ALA A 14 6.82 -45.39 24.74
CA ALA A 14 8.24 -45.02 24.71
C ALA A 14 8.77 -44.85 23.28
N LEU A 15 8.25 -45.59 22.31
CA LEU A 15 8.65 -45.45 20.90
C LEU A 15 8.05 -44.21 20.21
N SER A 16 6.95 -43.65 20.72
CA SER A 16 6.31 -42.47 20.11
C SER A 16 6.91 -41.13 20.57
N PHE A 17 7.64 -41.10 21.69
CA PHE A 17 8.30 -39.87 22.17
C PHE A 17 9.69 -39.63 21.58
N ALA A 18 10.33 -40.65 20.99
CA ALA A 18 11.70 -40.58 20.50
C ALA A 18 11.84 -39.96 19.08
N THR A 19 10.75 -39.79 18.34
CA THR A 19 10.81 -39.31 16.94
C THR A 19 10.65 -37.80 16.78
N LEU A 20 10.35 -37.06 17.86
CA LEU A 20 10.06 -35.62 17.82
C LEU A 20 11.28 -34.69 18.03
N VAL A 21 12.48 -35.24 18.27
CA VAL A 21 13.67 -34.44 18.63
C VAL A 21 14.61 -34.17 17.44
N GLY A 22 14.26 -34.61 16.23
CA GLY A 22 15.18 -34.62 15.08
C GLY A 22 15.08 -33.47 14.07
N VAL A 23 14.16 -32.50 14.21
CA VAL A 23 14.08 -31.37 13.27
C VAL A 23 15.01 -30.26 13.73
N GLY A 24 16.31 -30.54 13.60
CA GLY A 24 17.40 -29.58 13.81
C GLY A 24 17.32 -28.44 12.80
N CYS A 25 17.64 -27.24 13.28
CA CYS A 25 17.76 -26.01 12.52
C CYS A 25 18.55 -26.22 11.23
N SER A 26 17.86 -26.21 10.10
CA SER A 26 18.50 -26.00 8.81
C SER A 26 18.89 -24.53 8.74
N GLU A 27 20.18 -24.22 8.88
CA GLU A 27 20.70 -22.89 8.55
C GLU A 27 20.28 -22.58 7.12
N ARG A 28 19.35 -21.63 6.95
CA ARG A 28 19.06 -21.09 5.63
C ARG A 28 20.36 -20.49 5.11
N PRO A 29 20.87 -20.91 3.94
CA PRO A 29 21.98 -20.22 3.33
C PRO A 29 21.57 -18.76 3.21
N VAL A 30 22.36 -17.87 3.83
CA VAL A 30 22.23 -16.43 3.68
C VAL A 30 22.59 -16.15 2.22
N GLN A 31 21.62 -16.31 1.35
CA GLN A 31 21.74 -15.91 -0.03
C GLN A 31 21.86 -14.39 0.04
N PRO A 32 23.01 -13.81 -0.36
CA PRO A 32 23.16 -12.37 -0.34
C PRO A 32 22.01 -11.81 -1.15
N CYS A 33 21.23 -10.92 -0.53
CA CYS A 33 20.14 -10.23 -1.20
C CYS A 33 20.77 -9.52 -2.40
N VAL A 34 20.69 -10.11 -3.58
CA VAL A 34 21.06 -9.46 -4.82
C VAL A 34 19.93 -8.47 -5.06
N CYS A 35 20.08 -7.28 -4.49
CA CYS A 35 19.21 -6.15 -4.77
C CYS A 35 19.39 -5.84 -6.26
N GLU A 36 18.58 -6.45 -7.12
CA GLU A 36 18.36 -5.95 -8.45
C GLU A 36 18.04 -4.46 -8.32
N GLN A 37 18.83 -3.61 -8.96
CA GLN A 37 18.79 -2.15 -8.81
C GLN A 37 17.56 -1.52 -9.47
N SER A 38 16.45 -2.26 -9.56
CA SER A 38 15.17 -1.69 -9.93
C SER A 38 14.81 -0.68 -8.84
N PRO A 39 14.54 0.59 -9.20
CA PRO A 39 14.19 1.60 -8.22
C PRO A 39 12.96 1.12 -7.46
N ALA A 40 13.07 1.03 -6.13
CA ALA A 40 12.01 0.55 -5.25
C ALA A 40 10.73 1.40 -5.33
N VAL A 41 10.83 2.60 -5.93
CA VAL A 41 9.76 3.59 -6.03
C VAL A 41 9.87 4.31 -7.37
N ASP A 42 8.74 4.48 -8.06
CA ASP A 42 8.64 5.35 -9.24
C ASP A 42 8.63 6.82 -8.78
N ALA A 43 9.80 7.45 -8.84
CA ALA A 43 10.00 8.82 -8.38
C ALA A 43 9.12 9.85 -9.12
N PRO A 44 8.97 9.82 -10.46
CA PRO A 44 8.03 10.68 -11.17
C PRO A 44 6.59 10.55 -10.69
N LEU A 45 6.09 9.32 -10.51
CA LEU A 45 4.75 9.09 -9.99
C LEU A 45 4.60 9.65 -8.57
N MET A 46 5.56 9.38 -7.69
CA MET A 46 5.54 9.89 -6.33
C MET A 46 5.58 11.42 -6.26
N ALA A 47 6.35 12.08 -7.13
CA ALA A 47 6.39 13.52 -7.22
C ALA A 47 5.02 14.09 -7.62
N PHE A 48 4.35 13.48 -8.59
CA PHE A 48 2.99 13.85 -8.98
C PHE A 48 1.99 13.64 -7.84
N LEU A 49 1.97 12.47 -7.21
CA LEU A 49 1.05 12.18 -6.10
C LEU A 49 1.25 13.14 -4.92
N SER A 50 2.51 13.49 -4.63
CA SER A 50 2.85 14.47 -3.58
C SER A 50 2.35 15.87 -3.94
N LYS A 51 2.54 16.31 -5.19
CA LYS A 51 2.04 17.59 -5.69
C LYS A 51 0.51 17.65 -5.67
N ALA A 52 -0.16 16.58 -6.10
CA ALA A 52 -1.60 16.50 -6.09
C ALA A 52 -2.16 16.65 -4.67
N ARG A 53 -1.61 15.90 -3.71
CA ARG A 53 -2.02 16.01 -2.30
C ARG A 53 -1.82 17.43 -1.76
N ALA A 54 -0.70 18.07 -2.07
CA ALA A 54 -0.43 19.44 -1.64
C ALA A 54 -1.42 20.44 -2.25
N ALA A 55 -1.76 20.28 -3.54
CA ALA A 55 -2.74 21.12 -4.22
C ALA A 55 -4.16 20.97 -3.65
N HIS A 56 -4.59 19.75 -3.35
CA HIS A 56 -5.87 19.49 -2.66
C HIS A 56 -5.91 20.15 -1.28
N HIS A 57 -4.85 20.00 -0.48
CA HIS A 57 -4.77 20.67 0.82
C HIS A 57 -4.79 22.20 0.69
N GLN A 58 -4.08 22.76 -0.29
CA GLN A 58 -4.11 24.19 -0.57
C GLN A 58 -5.51 24.66 -0.99
N ALA A 59 -6.23 23.87 -1.79
CA ALA A 59 -7.59 24.18 -2.18
C ALA A 59 -8.52 24.24 -0.97
N ASP A 60 -8.42 23.27 -0.05
CA ASP A 60 -9.19 23.27 1.20
C ASP A 60 -8.91 24.52 2.06
N LEU A 61 -7.63 24.90 2.20
CA LEU A 61 -7.25 26.11 2.95
C LEU A 61 -7.81 27.39 2.32
N ARG A 62 -7.78 27.48 0.98
CA ARG A 62 -8.31 28.63 0.25
C ARG A 62 -9.83 28.71 0.34
N GLU A 63 -10.52 27.57 0.22
CA GLU A 63 -11.96 27.49 0.40
C GLU A 63 -12.37 27.91 1.82
N GLN A 64 -11.68 27.43 2.85
CA GLN A 64 -11.90 27.83 4.25
C GLN A 64 -11.70 29.34 4.45
N ALA A 65 -10.78 29.95 3.72
CA ALA A 65 -10.56 31.40 3.73
C ALA A 65 -11.57 32.19 2.88
N GLY A 66 -12.54 31.53 2.25
CA GLY A 66 -13.51 32.15 1.32
C GLY A 66 -12.95 32.44 -0.07
N ASP A 67 -11.69 32.11 -0.34
CA ASP A 67 -11.04 32.23 -1.65
C ASP A 67 -11.36 31.03 -2.55
N ARG A 68 -12.62 30.92 -2.95
CA ARG A 68 -13.08 29.79 -3.78
C ARG A 68 -12.45 29.79 -5.17
N LYS A 69 -12.20 30.97 -5.74
CA LYS A 69 -11.50 31.09 -7.04
C LYS A 69 -10.09 30.54 -6.92
N GLY A 70 -9.36 30.92 -5.88
CA GLY A 70 -8.04 30.38 -5.63
C GLY A 70 -8.04 28.88 -5.34
N ALA A 71 -9.10 28.33 -4.73
CA ALA A 71 -9.24 26.89 -4.55
C ALA A 71 -9.35 26.15 -5.90
N VAL A 72 -10.18 26.65 -6.82
CA VAL A 72 -10.31 26.14 -8.19
C VAL A 72 -8.96 26.19 -8.93
N GLU A 73 -8.28 27.33 -8.91
CA GLU A 73 -6.97 27.51 -9.55
C GLU A 73 -5.88 26.56 -9.01
N ALA A 74 -5.98 26.14 -7.74
CA ALA A 74 -5.05 25.17 -7.17
C ALA A 74 -5.27 23.76 -7.74
N LEU A 75 -6.53 23.36 -7.94
CA LEU A 75 -6.90 22.03 -8.45
C LEU A 75 -6.71 21.91 -9.97
N GLU A 76 -6.95 22.98 -10.74
CA GLU A 76 -6.71 22.98 -12.20
C GLU A 76 -5.25 22.63 -12.54
N LYS A 77 -4.30 23.09 -11.73
CA LYS A 77 -2.87 22.75 -11.87
C LYS A 77 -2.55 21.27 -11.72
N VAL A 78 -3.40 20.50 -11.05
CA VAL A 78 -3.26 19.04 -10.94
C VAL A 78 -3.67 18.39 -12.25
N VAL A 79 -4.83 18.78 -12.78
CA VAL A 79 -5.39 18.27 -14.05
C VAL A 79 -4.43 18.54 -15.21
N ASP A 80 -3.83 19.73 -15.27
CA ASP A 80 -2.90 20.12 -16.34
C ASP A 80 -1.55 19.38 -16.26
N SER A 81 -1.21 18.79 -15.11
CA SER A 81 0.12 18.20 -14.86
C SER A 81 0.25 16.71 -15.22
N THR A 82 -0.80 16.09 -15.74
CA THR A 82 -0.86 14.63 -15.99
C THR A 82 -0.14 14.18 -17.26
N VAL A 83 0.16 15.09 -18.19
CA VAL A 83 0.67 14.77 -19.54
C VAL A 83 1.93 13.91 -19.53
N ALA A 84 2.83 14.09 -18.55
CA ALA A 84 4.10 13.37 -18.48
C ALA A 84 3.99 11.92 -17.97
N LEU A 85 2.91 11.57 -17.27
CA LEU A 85 2.75 10.26 -16.61
C LEU A 85 1.80 9.31 -17.36
N GLY A 86 1.09 9.80 -18.37
CA GLY A 86 0.20 9.03 -19.22
C GLY A 86 -1.01 8.45 -18.48
N GLU A 87 -1.56 7.37 -19.03
CA GLU A 87 -2.81 6.71 -18.59
C GLU A 87 -2.62 5.75 -17.40
N ARG A 88 -1.74 6.08 -16.45
CA ARG A 88 -1.56 5.28 -15.23
C ARG A 88 -2.84 5.31 -14.40
N ALA A 89 -3.17 4.19 -13.75
CA ALA A 89 -4.41 4.08 -12.99
C ALA A 89 -4.46 5.10 -11.85
N GLU A 90 -3.35 5.26 -11.14
CA GLU A 90 -3.18 6.20 -10.03
C GLU A 90 -3.35 7.65 -10.47
N VAL A 91 -2.91 7.98 -11.69
CA VAL A 91 -3.08 9.32 -12.28
C VAL A 91 -4.55 9.56 -12.62
N ARG A 92 -5.23 8.58 -13.22
CA ARG A 92 -6.66 8.67 -13.53
C ARG A 92 -7.52 8.80 -12.29
N GLU A 93 -7.23 8.06 -11.22
CA GLU A 93 -7.96 8.17 -9.95
C GLU A 93 -7.82 9.59 -9.39
N VAL A 94 -6.59 10.10 -9.26
CA VAL A 94 -6.35 11.47 -8.78
C VAL A 94 -7.03 12.51 -9.68
N GLN A 95 -7.01 12.32 -11.00
CA GLN A 95 -7.66 13.23 -11.94
C GLN A 95 -9.19 13.20 -11.77
N SER A 96 -9.78 12.02 -11.64
CA SER A 96 -11.22 11.85 -11.38
C SER A 96 -11.64 12.54 -10.09
N ASP A 97 -10.91 12.33 -9.00
CA ASP A 97 -11.19 12.97 -7.71
C ASP A 97 -11.05 14.50 -7.78
N THR A 98 -10.02 14.96 -8.49
CA THR A 98 -9.80 16.40 -8.72
C THR A 98 -10.93 17.03 -9.53
N LEU A 99 -11.41 16.36 -10.58
CA LEU A 99 -12.53 16.82 -11.40
C LEU A 99 -13.84 16.83 -10.61
N ALA A 100 -14.09 15.82 -9.77
CA ALA A 100 -15.24 15.79 -8.88
C ALA A 100 -15.22 17.00 -7.93
N ARG A 101 -14.08 17.27 -7.28
CA ARG A 101 -13.94 18.42 -6.39
C ARG A 101 -14.07 19.76 -7.13
N LEU A 102 -13.55 19.87 -8.34
CA LEU A 102 -13.76 21.05 -9.19
C LEU A 102 -15.24 21.27 -9.51
N SER A 103 -15.97 20.20 -9.82
CA SER A 103 -17.42 20.26 -10.04
C SER A 103 -18.15 20.78 -8.81
N ASP A 104 -17.80 20.29 -7.62
CA ASP A 104 -18.40 20.75 -6.36
C ASP A 104 -18.14 22.25 -6.13
N LEU A 105 -16.89 22.70 -6.29
CA LEU A 105 -16.52 24.10 -6.08
C LEU A 105 -17.24 25.03 -7.08
N ARG A 106 -17.36 24.62 -8.34
CA ARG A 106 -18.06 25.41 -9.38
C ARG A 106 -19.57 25.43 -9.18
N GLY A 107 -20.17 24.31 -8.80
CA GLY A 107 -21.60 24.24 -8.46
C GLY A 107 -21.97 25.15 -7.29
N GLN A 108 -21.09 25.30 -6.31
CA GLN A 108 -21.27 26.26 -5.21
C GLN A 108 -21.15 27.74 -5.65
N GLN A 109 -20.63 28.03 -6.85
CA GLN A 109 -20.58 29.37 -7.45
C GLN A 109 -21.80 29.66 -8.35
N GLY A 110 -22.63 28.65 -8.63
CA GLY A 110 -23.80 28.77 -9.50
C GLY A 110 -23.53 28.45 -10.98
N ASP A 111 -22.37 27.86 -11.30
CA ASP A 111 -22.05 27.25 -12.61
C ASP A 111 -22.51 25.79 -12.69
#